data_AF-A0A3B9LXR1-F1
#
_entry.id   AF-A0A3B9LXR1-F1
#
_cell.length_a   1.000
_cell.length_b   1.000
_cell.length_c   1.000
_cell.angle_alpha   90.00
_cell.angle_beta   90.00
_cell.angle_gamma   90.00
#
_symmetry.space_group_name_H-M   'P 1'
#
loop_
_entity.id
_entity.type
_entity.pdbx_description
1 polymer ?
#
loop_
_entity_poly.entity_id
_entity_poly.type
_entity_poly.pdbx_seq_one_letter_code
_entity_poly.pdbx_strand_id
1 'polypeptide(L)'
;MFSPGEFRDAEEAQIVFQGAATGHLTLTTLHTNNVAQTFSRLDFLKIGRDKQGDLIRLVASQELVPLLCPHCRKPDPRGREIAERLIQIVFPNRPDLKAAITKAQGMTPFFHAEGCPACHNLGVKGRTCIAELLHISPDISRMLRKNADGEEIVDYAVRNHGMMT
;
A
#
# COMPACT_ATOMS: atom_id res chain seq x y z
N MET A 1 6.52 1.55 -24.43
CA MET A 1 5.75 1.33 -23.18
C MET A 1 4.62 0.37 -23.51
N PHE A 2 4.56 -0.76 -22.83
CA PHE A 2 3.52 -1.77 -23.02
C PHE A 2 2.54 -1.69 -21.83
N SER A 3 1.27 -1.37 -22.07
CA SER A 3 0.29 -1.21 -21.00
C SER A 3 -1.01 -1.96 -21.27
N PRO A 4 -0.99 -3.30 -21.14
CA PRO A 4 -2.23 -4.06 -21.01
C PRO A 4 -2.89 -3.61 -19.71
N GLY A 5 -4.10 -3.06 -19.77
CA GLY A 5 -4.69 -2.36 -18.62
C GLY A 5 -4.78 -3.22 -17.36
N GLU A 6 -5.33 -4.42 -17.48
CA GLU A 6 -5.52 -5.42 -16.41
C GLU A 6 -5.33 -6.80 -17.04
N PHE A 7 -4.70 -7.75 -16.32
CA PHE A 7 -4.78 -9.17 -16.69
C PHE A 7 -5.56 -9.96 -15.64
N ARG A 8 -6.37 -10.91 -16.09
CA ARG A 8 -7.32 -11.66 -15.24
C ARG A 8 -7.01 -13.15 -15.18
N ASP A 9 -6.41 -13.67 -16.23
CA ASP A 9 -6.07 -15.08 -16.38
C ASP A 9 -4.58 -15.31 -16.67
N ALA A 10 -4.22 -16.59 -16.69
CA ALA A 10 -2.83 -17.00 -16.85
C ALA A 10 -2.29 -16.69 -18.26
N GLU A 11 -3.13 -16.74 -19.30
CA GLU A 11 -2.71 -16.51 -20.67
C GLU A 11 -2.32 -15.05 -20.86
N GLU A 12 -3.18 -14.13 -20.43
CA GLU A 12 -2.91 -12.70 -20.43
C GLU A 12 -1.66 -12.36 -19.61
N ALA A 13 -1.54 -12.94 -18.42
CA ALA A 13 -0.37 -12.72 -17.55
C ALA A 13 0.94 -13.16 -18.22
N GLN A 14 0.98 -14.29 -18.95
CA GLN A 14 2.19 -14.71 -19.67
C GLN A 14 2.58 -13.71 -20.77
N ILE A 15 1.60 -13.15 -21.50
CA ILE A 15 1.87 -12.14 -22.54
C ILE A 15 2.50 -10.89 -21.91
N VAL A 16 1.96 -10.43 -20.77
CA VAL A 16 2.49 -9.27 -20.03
C VAL A 16 3.93 -9.51 -19.59
N PHE A 17 4.21 -10.66 -18.98
CA PHE A 17 5.55 -11.00 -18.50
C PHE A 17 6.53 -11.25 -19.65
N GLN A 18 6.08 -11.77 -20.79
CA GLN A 18 6.89 -11.89 -22.00
C GLN A 18 7.27 -10.51 -22.55
N GLY A 19 6.32 -9.56 -22.58
CA GLY A 19 6.57 -8.17 -22.95
C GLY A 19 7.65 -7.54 -22.05
N ALA A 20 7.56 -7.74 -20.74
CA ALA A 20 8.58 -7.28 -19.79
C ALA A 20 9.95 -7.95 -20.02
N ALA A 21 9.98 -9.26 -20.28
CA ALA A 21 11.22 -10.02 -20.50
C ALA A 21 11.98 -9.58 -21.77
N THR A 22 11.29 -9.03 -22.76
CA THR A 22 11.91 -8.46 -23.97
C THR A 22 12.47 -7.05 -23.78
N GLY A 23 12.48 -6.54 -22.54
CA GLY A 23 13.09 -5.25 -22.19
C GLY A 23 12.14 -4.06 -22.26
N HIS A 24 10.84 -4.28 -22.47
CA HIS A 24 9.87 -3.19 -22.44
C HIS A 24 9.52 -2.81 -20.99
N LEU A 25 9.45 -1.51 -20.73
CA LEU A 25 8.76 -1.03 -19.53
C LEU A 25 7.26 -1.34 -19.66
N THR A 26 6.80 -2.22 -18.77
CA THR A 26 5.43 -2.73 -18.75
C THR A 26 4.71 -2.25 -17.49
N LEU A 27 3.55 -1.62 -17.67
CA LEU A 27 2.67 -1.19 -16.57
C LEU A 27 1.29 -1.80 -16.77
N THR A 28 0.81 -2.48 -15.74
CA THR A 28 -0.44 -3.24 -15.76
C THR A 28 -1.05 -3.20 -14.37
N THR A 29 -2.34 -3.51 -14.28
CA THR A 29 -3.04 -3.65 -13.00
C THR A 29 -3.44 -5.10 -12.73
N LEU A 30 -3.63 -5.41 -11.45
CA LEU A 30 -4.09 -6.70 -10.93
C LEU A 30 -4.91 -6.42 -9.66
N HIS A 31 -5.99 -7.17 -9.46
CA HIS A 31 -6.80 -7.03 -8.26
C HIS A 31 -6.25 -7.87 -7.11
N THR A 32 -5.63 -7.19 -6.13
CA THR A 32 -5.21 -7.76 -4.85
C THR A 32 -5.43 -6.74 -3.74
N ASN A 33 -5.56 -7.20 -2.49
CA ASN A 33 -5.86 -6.32 -1.37
C ASN A 33 -4.62 -5.59 -0.84
N ASN A 34 -3.43 -6.16 -1.03
CA ASN A 34 -2.17 -5.61 -0.58
C ASN A 34 -1.02 -6.08 -1.46
N VAL A 35 0.17 -5.57 -1.19
CA VAL A 35 1.38 -5.99 -1.92
C VAL A 35 1.69 -7.47 -1.73
N ALA A 36 1.60 -8.01 -0.52
CA ALA A 36 1.93 -9.41 -0.24
C ALA A 36 1.12 -10.40 -1.09
N GLN A 37 -0.20 -10.17 -1.20
CA GLN A 37 -1.12 -11.00 -1.97
C GLN A 37 -0.87 -10.95 -3.48
N THR A 38 -0.15 -9.94 -3.99
CA THR A 38 0.24 -9.87 -5.41
C THR A 38 1.02 -11.11 -5.82
N PHE A 39 1.95 -11.57 -4.99
CA PHE A 39 2.79 -12.70 -5.35
C PHE A 39 2.02 -14.03 -5.38
N SER A 40 1.16 -14.27 -4.38
CA SER A 40 0.29 -15.44 -4.37
C SER A 40 -0.72 -15.44 -5.52
N ARG A 41 -1.21 -14.25 -5.92
CA ARG A 41 -2.07 -14.11 -7.09
C ARG A 41 -1.32 -14.41 -8.39
N LEU A 42 -0.08 -13.96 -8.52
CA LEU A 42 0.77 -14.27 -9.67
C LEU A 42 1.10 -15.77 -9.75
N ASP A 43 1.33 -16.44 -8.62
CA ASP A 43 1.51 -17.90 -8.57
C ASP A 43 0.27 -18.65 -9.06
N PHE A 44 -0.92 -18.21 -8.63
CA PHE A 44 -2.20 -18.75 -9.11
C PHE A 44 -2.33 -18.60 -10.63
N LEU A 45 -1.89 -17.47 -11.18
CA LEU A 45 -1.83 -17.18 -12.62
C LEU A 45 -0.62 -17.81 -13.33
N LYS A 46 0.10 -18.73 -12.66
CA LYS A 46 1.21 -19.51 -13.22
C LYS A 46 2.40 -18.67 -13.65
N ILE A 47 2.60 -17.50 -13.06
CA ILE A 47 3.84 -16.74 -13.21
C ILE A 47 4.85 -17.27 -12.20
N GLY A 48 5.96 -17.84 -12.69
CA GLY A 48 7.02 -18.37 -11.83
C GLY A 48 7.70 -17.30 -10.97
N ARG A 49 8.06 -17.66 -9.74
CA ARG A 49 8.70 -16.77 -8.78
C ARG A 49 10.07 -16.24 -9.22
N ASP A 50 10.76 -16.97 -10.09
CA ASP A 50 11.94 -16.52 -10.82
C ASP A 50 11.63 -15.30 -11.71
N LYS A 51 10.60 -15.40 -12.56
CA LYS A 51 10.14 -14.29 -13.40
C LYS A 51 9.66 -13.10 -12.54
N GLN A 52 8.95 -13.37 -11.45
CA GLN A 52 8.51 -12.32 -10.52
C GLN A 52 9.72 -11.56 -9.95
N GLY A 53 10.73 -12.29 -9.46
CA GLY A 53 11.95 -11.70 -8.91
C GLY A 53 12.84 -10.98 -9.92
N ASP A 54 12.84 -11.40 -11.18
CA ASP A 54 13.71 -10.83 -12.22
C ASP A 54 13.09 -9.67 -13.00
N LEU A 55 11.77 -9.68 -13.18
CA LEU A 55 11.07 -8.75 -14.08
C LEU A 55 10.29 -7.66 -13.34
N ILE A 56 9.78 -7.92 -12.13
CA ILE A 56 9.03 -6.92 -11.37
C ILE A 56 10.01 -5.92 -10.75
N ARG A 57 9.69 -4.62 -10.87
CA ARG A 57 10.50 -3.53 -10.28
C ARG A 57 9.81 -2.85 -9.10
N LEU A 58 8.50 -2.70 -9.19
CA LEU A 58 7.66 -2.06 -8.18
C LEU A 58 6.31 -2.76 -8.16
N VAL A 59 5.81 -3.04 -6.96
CA VAL A 59 4.40 -3.34 -6.72
C VAL A 59 3.81 -2.18 -5.94
N ALA A 60 2.67 -1.68 -6.38
CA ALA A 60 1.94 -0.62 -5.72
C ALA A 60 0.53 -1.13 -5.36
N SER A 61 0.22 -1.18 -4.07
CA SER A 61 -1.16 -1.34 -3.60
C SER A 61 -1.69 0.02 -3.20
N GLN A 62 -2.89 0.39 -3.64
CA GLN A 62 -3.45 1.71 -3.38
C GLN A 62 -4.90 1.64 -2.92
N GLU A 63 -5.28 2.55 -2.05
CA GLU A 63 -6.66 2.74 -1.63
C GLU A 63 -7.03 4.24 -1.66
N LEU A 64 -8.28 4.52 -2.04
CA LEU A 64 -8.84 5.87 -1.98
C LEU A 64 -9.65 6.05 -0.70
N VAL A 65 -9.10 6.84 0.23
CA VAL A 65 -9.77 7.15 1.49
C VAL A 65 -10.49 8.50 1.43
N PRO A 66 -11.65 8.65 2.09
CA PRO A 66 -12.38 9.90 2.11
C PRO A 66 -11.63 10.99 2.88
N LEU A 67 -11.68 12.22 2.38
CA LEU A 67 -11.16 13.39 3.07
C LEU A 67 -12.26 14.04 3.90
N LEU A 68 -11.94 14.44 5.13
CA LEU A 68 -12.84 15.24 5.95
C LEU A 68 -13.16 16.57 5.26
N CYS A 69 -14.42 16.98 5.35
CA CYS A 69 -14.87 18.23 4.75
C CYS A 69 -14.09 19.42 5.35
N PRO A 70 -13.46 20.28 4.52
CA PRO A 70 -12.68 21.40 5.03
C PRO A 70 -13.52 22.47 5.75
N HIS A 71 -14.83 22.52 5.50
CA HIS A 71 -15.74 23.50 6.09
C HIS A 71 -16.27 23.12 7.47
N CYS A 72 -16.39 21.82 7.76
CA CYS A 72 -16.95 21.35 9.04
C CYS A 72 -16.03 20.43 9.84
N ARG A 73 -14.78 20.20 9.37
CA ARG A 73 -13.78 19.51 10.18
C ARG A 73 -13.44 20.33 11.42
N LYS A 74 -13.41 19.69 12.58
CA LYS A 74 -13.02 20.28 13.86
C LYS A 74 -12.03 19.36 14.56
N PRO A 75 -11.11 19.91 15.38
CA PRO A 75 -10.22 19.10 16.20
C PRO A 75 -11.02 18.06 17.00
N ASP A 76 -10.63 16.77 16.97
CA ASP A 76 -11.24 15.73 17.81
C ASP A 76 -10.46 15.65 19.14
N PRO A 77 -11.10 15.99 20.29
CA PRO A 77 -10.43 15.92 21.59
C PRO A 77 -10.04 14.49 21.99
N ARG A 78 -10.68 13.46 21.43
CA ARG A 78 -10.36 12.04 21.65
C ARG A 78 -9.26 11.53 20.74
N GLY A 79 -8.90 12.31 19.71
CA GLY A 79 -8.05 11.85 18.63
C GLY A 79 -6.67 11.38 19.09
N ARG A 80 -6.11 12.03 20.12
CA ARG A 80 -4.83 11.61 20.72
C ARG A 80 -4.92 10.21 21.33
N GLU A 81 -5.94 9.93 22.13
CA GLU A 81 -6.13 8.63 22.78
C GLU A 81 -6.35 7.53 21.73
N ILE A 82 -7.20 7.79 20.74
CA ILE A 82 -7.47 6.86 19.63
C ILE A 82 -6.18 6.54 18.88
N ALA A 83 -5.36 7.55 18.60
CA ALA A 83 -4.13 7.37 17.86
C ALA A 83 -3.03 6.67 18.65
N GLU A 84 -2.88 6.98 19.95
CA GLU A 84 -1.98 6.24 20.83
C GLU A 84 -2.37 4.76 20.87
N ARG A 85 -3.67 4.45 20.93
CA ARG A 85 -4.19 3.09 20.90
C ARG A 85 -4.00 2.40 19.54
N LEU A 86 -4.27 3.10 18.42
CA LEU A 86 -4.05 2.57 17.08
C LEU A 86 -2.58 2.28 16.80
N ILE A 87 -1.65 3.14 17.23
CA ILE A 87 -0.22 2.85 17.09
C ILE A 87 0.17 1.60 17.87
N GLN A 88 -0.33 1.44 19.10
CA GLN A 88 -0.02 0.24 19.89
C GLN A 88 -0.54 -1.05 19.27
N ILE A 89 -1.75 -1.02 18.68
CA ILE A 89 -2.41 -2.21 18.14
C ILE A 89 -1.94 -2.50 16.71
N VAL A 90 -1.88 -1.48 15.86
CA VAL A 90 -1.69 -1.60 14.41
C VAL A 90 -0.23 -1.40 14.00
N PHE A 91 0.52 -0.54 14.71
CA PHE A 91 1.91 -0.19 14.38
C PHE A 91 2.88 -0.41 15.55
N PRO A 92 2.90 -1.59 16.21
CA PRO A 92 3.67 -1.80 17.43
C PRO A 92 5.19 -1.59 17.25
N ASN A 93 5.69 -1.75 16.02
CA ASN A 93 7.11 -1.61 15.67
C ASN A 93 7.49 -0.25 15.08
N ARG A 94 6.64 0.78 15.23
CA ARG A 94 6.88 2.16 14.73
C ARG A 94 7.06 3.16 15.87
N PRO A 95 8.21 3.12 16.59
CA PRO A 95 8.46 4.04 17.70
C PRO A 95 8.54 5.51 17.27
N ASP A 96 8.83 5.76 15.99
CA ASP A 96 8.82 7.08 15.36
C ASP A 96 7.40 7.71 15.36
N LEU A 97 6.35 6.92 15.10
CA LEU A 97 4.96 7.40 15.15
C LEU A 97 4.56 7.78 16.59
N LYS A 98 4.99 6.99 17.57
CA LYS A 98 4.76 7.27 19.00
C LYS A 98 5.46 8.57 19.43
N ALA A 99 6.69 8.78 18.96
CA ALA A 99 7.44 10.00 19.21
C ALA A 99 6.81 11.22 18.54
N ALA A 100 6.27 11.07 17.32
CA ALA A 100 5.58 12.13 16.60
C ALA A 100 4.32 12.62 17.33
N ILE A 101 3.49 11.69 17.85
CA ILE A 101 2.31 12.06 18.67
C ILE A 101 2.74 12.76 19.96
N THR A 102 3.79 12.27 20.62
CA THR A 102 4.27 12.86 21.88
C THR A 102 4.78 14.29 21.68
N LYS A 103 5.41 14.57 20.53
CA LYS A 103 5.91 15.90 20.16
C LYS A 103 4.81 16.86 19.66
N ALA A 104 3.63 16.37 19.31
CA ALA A 104 2.49 17.20 18.97
C ALA A 104 1.97 17.90 20.25
N GLN A 105 2.64 18.99 20.64
CA GLN A 105 2.32 19.79 21.82
C GLN A 105 0.95 20.47 21.67
N GLY A 106 -0.11 19.87 22.20
CA GLY A 106 -1.42 20.50 22.40
C GLY A 106 -2.31 20.68 21.16
N MET A 107 -1.78 20.56 19.94
CA MET A 107 -2.58 20.45 18.72
C MET A 107 -2.92 18.98 18.47
N THR A 108 -4.19 18.59 18.61
CA THR A 108 -4.62 17.26 18.14
C THR A 108 -4.50 17.23 16.61
N PRO A 109 -3.65 16.37 16.02
CA PRO A 109 -3.56 16.26 14.57
C PRO A 109 -4.78 15.53 13.99
N PHE A 110 -5.71 15.11 14.84
CA PHE A 110 -6.90 14.38 14.49
C PHE A 110 -8.09 15.32 14.44
N PHE A 111 -8.88 15.12 13.40
CA PHE A 111 -10.08 15.89 13.15
C PHE A 111 -11.24 14.92 12.98
N HIS A 112 -12.43 15.41 13.30
CA HIS A 112 -13.68 14.77 12.91
C HIS A 112 -14.53 15.81 12.19
N ALA A 113 -15.60 15.38 11.52
CA ALA A 113 -16.52 16.28 10.85
C ALA A 113 -17.95 15.86 11.13
N GLU A 114 -18.80 16.84 11.46
CA GLU A 114 -20.21 16.62 11.84
C GLU A 114 -21.16 16.64 10.63
N GLY A 115 -20.67 17.06 9.45
CA GLY A 115 -21.50 17.32 8.28
C GLY A 115 -21.99 18.76 8.19
N CYS A 116 -22.13 19.27 6.96
CA CYS A 116 -22.66 20.61 6.68
C CYS A 116 -23.22 20.68 5.24
N PRO A 117 -23.93 21.76 4.86
CA PRO A 117 -24.46 21.91 3.51
C PRO A 117 -23.39 21.81 2.41
N ALA A 118 -22.16 22.26 2.67
CA ALA A 118 -21.06 22.22 1.69
C ALA A 118 -20.56 20.78 1.37
N CYS A 119 -20.87 19.80 2.22
CA CYS A 119 -20.60 18.37 2.00
C CYS A 119 -21.88 17.52 2.00
N HIS A 120 -23.05 18.12 1.75
CA HIS A 120 -24.34 17.42 1.77
C HIS A 120 -24.59 16.63 3.07
N ASN A 121 -24.13 17.19 4.20
CA ASN A 121 -24.23 16.58 5.52
C ASN A 121 -23.53 15.22 5.69
N LEU A 122 -22.56 14.88 4.82
CA LEU A 122 -21.80 13.61 4.90
C LEU A 122 -20.56 13.69 5.82
N GLY A 123 -20.08 14.91 6.11
CA GLY A 123 -18.83 15.11 6.87
C GLY A 123 -17.54 14.89 6.04
N VAL A 124 -17.65 14.32 4.84
CA VAL A 124 -16.51 14.09 3.93
C VAL A 124 -16.72 14.80 2.60
N LYS A 125 -15.62 15.25 1.96
CA LYS A 125 -15.65 15.88 0.64
C LYS A 125 -14.34 15.62 -0.09
N GLY A 126 -14.41 14.86 -1.18
CA GLY A 126 -13.22 14.42 -1.92
C GLY A 126 -12.57 13.17 -1.31
N ARG A 127 -11.49 12.72 -1.95
CA ARG A 127 -10.71 11.53 -1.56
C ARG A 127 -9.23 11.82 -1.74
N THR A 128 -8.39 11.08 -1.01
CA THR A 128 -6.94 11.04 -1.23
C THR A 128 -6.50 9.59 -1.42
N CYS A 129 -5.36 9.39 -2.06
CA CYS A 129 -4.73 8.09 -2.17
C CYS A 129 -3.84 7.85 -0.95
N ILE A 130 -3.93 6.64 -0.40
CA ILE A 130 -2.85 6.02 0.40
C ILE A 130 -2.32 4.84 -0.41
N ALA A 131 -1.04 4.53 -0.26
CA ALA A 131 -0.44 3.45 -1.04
C ALA A 131 0.72 2.78 -0.30
N GLU A 132 0.80 1.47 -0.47
CA GLU A 132 1.95 0.63 -0.13
C GLU A 132 2.81 0.47 -1.37
N LEU A 133 4.11 0.76 -1.25
CA LEU A 133 5.05 0.69 -2.37
C LEU A 133 6.18 -0.28 -2.03
N LEU A 134 6.27 -1.38 -2.76
CA LEU A 134 7.34 -2.37 -2.62
C LEU A 134 8.25 -2.36 -3.84
N HIS A 135 9.45 -1.84 -3.64
CA HIS A 135 10.53 -1.96 -4.61
C HIS A 135 11.15 -3.35 -4.52
N ILE A 136 11.28 -4.03 -5.67
CA ILE A 136 11.94 -5.34 -5.75
C ILE A 136 13.46 -5.12 -5.78
N SER A 137 14.07 -5.11 -4.59
CA SER A 137 15.53 -5.03 -4.44
C SER A 137 16.21 -6.38 -4.78
N PRO A 138 17.54 -6.44 -4.94
CA PRO A 138 18.26 -7.69 -5.14
C PRO A 138 18.00 -8.74 -4.04
N ASP A 139 17.83 -8.32 -2.78
CA ASP A 139 17.47 -9.20 -1.66
C ASP A 139 16.07 -9.78 -1.81
N ILE A 140 15.07 -8.92 -2.08
CA ILE A 140 13.69 -9.36 -2.30
C ILE A 140 13.59 -10.29 -3.52
N SER A 141 14.32 -9.98 -4.58
CA SER A 141 14.44 -10.84 -5.77
C SER A 141 14.99 -12.23 -5.43
N ARG A 142 15.98 -12.32 -4.52
CA ARG A 142 16.48 -13.60 -4.00
C ARG A 142 15.44 -14.32 -3.14
N MET A 143 14.70 -13.59 -2.30
CA MET A 143 13.63 -14.14 -1.48
C MET A 143 12.52 -14.74 -2.35
N LEU A 144 12.08 -14.01 -3.38
CA LEU A 144 11.12 -14.51 -4.37
C LEU A 144 11.60 -15.80 -5.02
N ARG A 145 12.84 -15.84 -5.52
CA ARG A 145 13.43 -17.06 -6.11
C ARG A 145 13.52 -18.25 -5.15
N LYS A 146 13.59 -18.00 -3.84
CA LYS A 146 13.53 -19.03 -2.78
C LYS A 146 12.11 -19.39 -2.35
N ASN A 147 11.09 -18.85 -3.02
CA ASN A 147 9.67 -19.01 -2.70
C ASN A 147 9.30 -18.51 -1.30
N ALA A 148 9.93 -17.42 -0.84
CA ALA A 148 9.50 -16.75 0.38
C ALA A 148 8.04 -16.28 0.26
N ASP A 149 7.32 -16.33 1.39
CA ASP A 149 5.94 -15.87 1.46
C ASP A 149 5.85 -14.35 1.26
N GLY A 150 4.71 -13.87 0.75
CA GLY A 150 4.50 -12.44 0.53
C GLY A 150 4.61 -11.61 1.81
N GLU A 151 4.13 -12.14 2.94
CA GLU A 151 4.22 -11.45 4.24
C GLU A 151 5.67 -11.36 4.73
N GLU A 152 6.47 -12.41 4.52
CA GLU A 152 7.90 -12.40 4.86
C GLU A 152 8.66 -11.33 4.07
N ILE A 153 8.32 -11.16 2.78
CA ILE A 153 8.88 -10.12 1.91
C ILE A 153 8.51 -8.72 2.40
N VAL A 154 7.24 -8.50 2.76
CA VAL A 154 6.77 -7.20 3.29
C VAL A 154 7.45 -6.90 4.62
N ASP A 155 7.50 -7.86 5.54
CA ASP A 155 8.22 -7.73 6.82
C ASP A 155 9.68 -7.32 6.62
N TYR A 156 10.37 -7.98 5.68
CA TYR A 156 11.73 -7.65 5.33
C TYR A 156 11.84 -6.23 4.79
N ALA A 157 10.96 -5.82 3.87
CA ALA A 157 10.96 -4.49 3.27
C ALA A 157 10.66 -3.37 4.28
N VAL A 158 9.73 -3.60 5.20
CA VAL A 158 9.42 -2.66 6.30
C VAL A 158 10.65 -2.47 7.18
N ARG A 159 11.29 -3.57 7.61
CA ARG A 159 12.45 -3.51 8.52
C ARG A 159 13.71 -2.94 7.88
N ASN A 160 14.00 -3.29 6.62
CA ASN A 160 15.30 -3.01 6.00
C ASN A 160 15.26 -1.87 4.99
N HIS A 161 14.11 -1.61 4.35
CA HIS A 161 13.97 -0.56 3.33
C HIS A 161 13.05 0.58 3.77
N GLY A 162 12.44 0.50 4.96
CA GLY A 162 11.52 1.51 5.45
C GLY A 162 10.22 1.59 4.65
N MET A 163 9.79 0.48 4.03
CA MET A 163 8.48 0.40 3.39
C MET A 163 7.37 0.81 4.39
N MET A 164 6.43 1.62 3.92
CA MET A 164 5.25 2.02 4.67
C MET A 164 4.05 1.20 4.18
N THR A 165 3.29 0.66 5.13
CA THR A 165 2.01 -0.03 4.96
C THR A 165 0.88 0.82 5.53
#